data_AF-A0AAV6L9T3-F1
#
_entry.id   AF-A0AAV6L9T3-F1
#
_cell.length_a   1.000
_cell.length_b   1.000
_cell.length_c   1.000
_cell.angle_alpha   90.00
_cell.angle_beta   90.00
_cell.angle_gamma   90.00
#
_symmetry.space_group_name_H-M   'P 1'
#
loop_
_entity.id
_entity.type
_entity.pdbx_description
1 polymer ?
#
loop_
_entity_poly.entity_id
_entity_poly.type
_entity_poly.pdbx_seq_one_letter_code
_entity_poly.pdbx_strand_id
1 'polypeptide(L)'
;MKSLFKSKPKTPVDLVRQTRDLLVYADLNAPDTREIKREEKMFELGKLLRELKSILYGNSETEPVSEACAQLTQEFFRENTLRLLIVCLPKLNLEARKDATQVVANLQRQQVHSRLIACDYLEKNLDLMDILVLGYENTDMALHYGAMLRECIRHQSVASKVSPSVSEKVLINLPKVTRPLYVLAGMYSFTKTEKETIPALPLGNSGLGLNGEWMIRQLELIREPLPLLVPLSLPFSPSNLQLDVFRFQFTLAADGGLCWKTAGFGLTATGGFGDWIWRKDLGFPSSSRLLGDMLLDRSNSGVMTRYVSSRDNLRILMNLLRESSKSIQIEAFHVFKLFAANQHKPPDIVSILLANRSKLLRLFADFKTDKDSHSKFLAIAVEAAKKAGEVDLVTETDKACEDLIFNHLKQYFPSHQFIGEETTAACGVTELTDEPTWIVDPLDGTTNFVHGFPFVCVSIGLTIGKIPTIGVVYNPIMDELFTGIHGKGAFLNGNPIKVSCQTELMKSLLATEAGTKRDKLTMDATTNRINSLLFKVRSLRMSGSCALNLCGIACGRLDLFYETGFGGPWDVAGGAVIVKEAGGVLFDPSGKEFDITAQRVAASNPLLKDAFIEALLQSE
;
A
#
# COMPACT_ATOMS: atom_id res chain seq x y z
N MET A 1 66.92 19.15 3.47
CA MET A 1 66.29 17.82 3.64
C MET A 1 65.03 17.96 4.49
N LYS A 2 63.87 18.24 3.87
CA LYS A 2 62.54 18.21 4.53
C LYS A 2 61.68 17.19 3.78
N SER A 3 61.87 15.92 4.09
CA SER A 3 61.03 14.81 3.65
C SER A 3 61.59 13.60 4.36
N LEU A 4 60.92 13.09 5.41
CA LEU A 4 61.05 11.70 5.89
C LEU A 4 60.19 11.40 7.15
N PHE A 5 58.96 11.91 7.25
CA PHE A 5 57.97 11.32 8.17
C PHE A 5 56.56 11.53 7.58
N LYS A 6 56.10 10.62 6.70
CA LYS A 6 54.67 10.51 6.41
C LYS A 6 54.02 9.82 7.62
N SER A 7 53.09 10.50 8.29
CA SER A 7 52.29 9.92 9.38
C SER A 7 51.60 8.64 8.89
N LYS A 8 51.60 7.59 9.72
CA LYS A 8 50.92 6.31 9.43
C LYS A 8 49.47 6.59 9.01
N PRO A 9 48.94 5.92 7.96
CA PRO A 9 47.54 6.09 7.57
C PRO A 9 46.63 5.72 8.74
N LYS A 10 45.70 6.62 9.07
CA LYS A 10 44.76 6.45 10.19
C LYS A 10 43.78 5.33 9.84
N THR A 11 43.49 4.46 10.81
CA THR A 11 42.46 3.44 10.63
C THR A 11 41.06 4.07 10.76
N PRO A 12 39.99 3.42 10.26
CA PRO A 12 38.62 3.90 10.45
C PRO A 12 38.26 4.13 11.93
N VAL A 13 38.77 3.26 12.81
CA VAL A 13 38.60 3.36 14.27
C VAL A 13 39.29 4.61 14.82
N ASP A 14 40.52 4.90 14.40
CA ASP A 14 41.27 6.09 14.84
C ASP A 14 40.56 7.39 14.41
N LEU A 15 39.99 7.41 13.21
CA LEU A 15 39.24 8.56 12.70
C LEU A 15 37.99 8.85 13.53
N VAL A 16 37.24 7.81 13.90
CA VAL A 16 36.06 7.97 14.76
C VAL A 16 36.45 8.47 16.14
N ARG A 17 37.52 7.94 16.74
CA ARG A 17 38.02 8.38 18.05
C ARG A 17 38.46 9.84 18.03
N GLN A 18 39.25 10.23 17.03
CA GLN A 18 39.67 11.62 16.87
C GLN A 18 38.47 12.56 16.63
N THR A 19 37.48 12.10 15.87
CA THR A 19 36.23 12.86 15.67
C THR A 19 35.51 13.06 17.00
N ARG A 20 35.39 12.02 17.83
CA ARG A 20 34.78 12.08 19.15
C ARG A 20 35.53 13.05 20.07
N ASP A 21 36.85 13.01 20.09
CA ASP A 21 37.66 13.91 20.92
C ASP A 21 37.44 15.39 20.57
N LEU A 22 37.34 15.71 19.28
CA LEU A 22 37.03 17.07 18.82
C LEU A 22 35.60 17.49 19.16
N LEU A 23 34.64 16.56 19.10
CA LEU A 23 33.24 16.81 19.47
C LEU A 23 33.10 17.10 20.97
N VAL A 24 33.81 16.38 21.84
CA VAL A 24 33.83 16.66 23.29
C VAL A 24 34.37 18.07 23.56
N TYR A 25 35.41 18.49 22.84
CA TYR A 25 35.95 19.84 22.98
C TYR A 25 34.95 20.93 22.56
N ALA A 26 34.17 20.67 21.51
CA ALA A 26 33.17 21.59 21.00
C ALA A 26 31.99 21.82 21.96
N ASP A 27 31.70 20.84 22.82
CA ASP A 27 30.62 20.90 23.82
C ASP A 27 30.98 21.80 25.02
N LEU A 28 32.27 21.96 25.33
CA LEU A 28 32.72 22.80 26.45
C LEU A 28 32.49 24.30 26.18
N ASN A 29 31.54 24.89 26.91
CA ASN A 29 31.35 26.34 27.02
C ASN A 29 32.55 26.95 27.76
N ALA A 30 33.46 27.63 27.06
CA ALA A 30 34.60 28.31 27.65
C ALA A 30 34.68 29.76 27.13
N PRO A 31 35.01 30.75 28.00
CA PRO A 31 34.92 32.18 27.70
C PRO A 31 35.93 32.68 26.64
N ASP A 32 35.63 33.87 26.11
CA ASP A 32 36.03 34.54 24.85
C ASP A 32 37.49 34.47 24.35
N THR A 33 38.46 34.00 25.15
CA THR A 33 39.89 33.99 24.75
C THR A 33 40.31 32.76 23.91
N ARG A 34 39.36 31.93 23.47
CA ARG A 34 39.63 30.67 22.72
C ARG A 34 38.93 30.57 21.36
N GLU A 35 38.34 31.64 20.85
CA GLU A 35 37.54 31.61 19.61
C GLU A 35 38.35 31.13 18.39
N ILE A 36 39.58 31.63 18.21
CA ILE A 36 40.49 31.17 17.13
C ILE A 36 40.82 29.68 17.24
N LYS A 37 41.13 29.19 18.45
CA LYS A 37 41.40 27.76 18.68
C LYS A 37 40.16 26.90 18.44
N ARG A 38 38.97 27.43 18.71
CA ARG A 38 37.70 26.76 18.44
C ARG A 38 37.45 26.67 16.94
N GLU A 39 37.67 27.73 16.17
CA GLU A 39 37.55 27.73 14.71
C GLU A 39 38.52 26.73 14.05
N GLU A 40 39.78 26.71 14.47
CA GLU A 40 40.77 25.73 14.00
C GLU A 40 40.30 24.29 14.25
N LYS A 41 39.74 24.03 15.44
CA LYS A 41 39.21 22.71 15.82
C LYS A 41 37.94 22.35 15.05
N MET A 42 37.06 23.31 14.77
CA MET A 42 35.85 23.08 13.95
C MET A 42 36.22 22.81 12.49
N PHE A 43 37.25 23.48 11.98
CA PHE A 43 37.80 23.20 10.66
C PHE A 43 38.43 21.80 10.58
N GLU A 44 39.18 21.39 11.62
CA GLU A 44 39.72 20.04 11.75
C GLU A 44 38.60 18.98 11.80
N LEU A 45 37.54 19.23 12.57
CA LEU A 45 36.36 18.36 12.64
C LEU A 45 35.67 18.23 11.27
N GLY A 46 35.53 19.33 10.53
CA GLY A 46 34.99 19.30 9.17
C GLY A 46 35.81 18.43 8.20
N LYS A 47 37.14 18.41 8.34
CA LYS A 47 38.01 17.50 7.56
C LYS A 47 37.77 16.05 7.92
N LEU A 48 37.69 15.72 9.21
CA LEU A 48 37.43 14.35 9.65
C LEU A 48 36.06 13.85 9.19
N LEU A 49 35.01 14.67 9.26
CA LEU A 49 33.68 14.31 8.75
C LEU A 49 33.72 13.99 7.25
N ARG A 50 34.52 14.72 6.47
CA ARG A 50 34.72 14.45 5.05
C ARG A 50 35.51 13.16 4.80
N GLU A 51 36.52 12.87 5.62
CA GLU A 51 37.25 11.60 5.55
C GLU A 51 36.33 10.41 5.88
N LEU A 52 35.52 10.51 6.94
CA LEU A 52 34.50 9.51 7.29
C LEU A 52 33.53 9.30 6.11
N LYS A 53 33.06 10.40 5.49
CA LYS A 53 32.19 10.32 4.31
C LYS A 53 32.87 9.60 3.14
N SER A 54 34.13 9.90 2.86
CA SER A 54 34.88 9.26 1.78
C SER A 54 35.05 7.76 1.99
N ILE A 55 35.15 7.29 3.23
CA ILE A 55 35.19 5.84 3.53
C ILE A 55 33.83 5.20 3.23
N LEU A 56 32.73 5.86 3.61
CA LEU A 56 31.38 5.31 3.51
C LEU A 56 30.78 5.33 2.08
N TYR A 57 31.16 6.30 1.27
CA TYR A 57 30.65 6.46 -0.10
C TYR A 57 31.68 6.19 -1.19
N GLY A 58 32.95 5.98 -0.81
CA GLY A 58 34.06 5.98 -1.76
C GLY A 58 34.40 7.39 -2.26
N ASN A 59 35.33 7.45 -3.22
CA ASN A 59 35.68 8.65 -3.98
C ASN A 59 35.80 8.29 -5.47
N SER A 60 36.26 9.22 -6.30
CA SER A 60 36.40 9.01 -7.76
C SER A 60 37.36 7.89 -8.15
N GLU A 61 38.22 7.43 -7.24
CA GLU A 61 39.28 6.45 -7.50
C GLU A 61 39.07 5.13 -6.75
N THR A 62 38.35 5.14 -5.63
CA THR A 62 38.21 3.97 -4.75
C THR A 62 36.77 3.79 -4.29
N GLU A 63 36.22 2.59 -4.49
CA GLU A 63 34.94 2.17 -3.94
C GLU A 63 35.00 1.95 -2.41
N PRO A 64 33.87 2.09 -1.69
CA PRO A 64 33.83 1.88 -0.25
C PRO A 64 34.13 0.42 0.12
N VAL A 65 35.13 0.22 0.98
CA VAL A 65 35.54 -1.11 1.45
C VAL A 65 34.63 -1.56 2.60
N SER A 66 33.92 -2.68 2.40
CA SER A 66 32.93 -3.20 3.37
C SER A 66 33.47 -3.35 4.79
N GLU A 67 34.70 -3.88 4.94
CA GLU A 67 35.32 -4.07 6.26
C GLU A 67 35.63 -2.73 6.94
N ALA A 68 36.09 -1.73 6.19
CA ALA A 68 36.35 -0.39 6.73
C ALA A 68 35.05 0.30 7.17
N CYS A 69 33.97 0.16 6.37
CA CYS A 69 32.65 0.66 6.73
C CYS A 69 32.10 -0.01 8.00
N ALA A 70 32.30 -1.32 8.15
CA ALA A 70 31.87 -2.07 9.33
C ALA A 70 32.62 -1.62 10.59
N GLN A 71 33.94 -1.49 10.53
CA GLN A 71 34.77 -1.00 11.63
C GLN A 71 34.40 0.43 12.04
N LEU A 72 34.18 1.31 11.07
CA LEU A 72 33.75 2.69 11.29
C LEU A 72 32.38 2.73 11.99
N THR A 73 31.41 1.95 11.50
CA THR A 73 30.07 1.87 12.06
C THR A 73 30.09 1.38 13.50
N GLN A 74 30.83 0.30 13.76
CA GLN A 74 30.93 -0.28 15.10
C GLN A 74 31.55 0.69 16.10
N GLU A 75 32.64 1.37 15.75
CA GLU A 75 33.28 2.33 16.64
C GLU A 75 32.42 3.60 16.82
N PHE A 76 31.70 4.05 15.79
CA PHE A 76 30.88 5.26 15.86
C PHE A 76 29.76 5.15 16.90
N PHE A 77 29.04 4.03 16.91
CA PHE A 77 27.94 3.75 17.83
C PHE A 77 28.36 3.10 19.16
N ARG A 78 29.66 2.88 19.38
CA ARG A 78 30.17 2.28 20.62
C ARG A 78 29.97 3.17 21.85
N GLU A 79 30.06 4.49 21.65
CA GLU A 79 29.98 5.51 22.69
C GLU A 79 29.06 6.66 22.24
N ASN A 80 29.20 7.85 22.84
CA ASN A 80 28.31 9.00 22.62
C ASN A 80 28.61 9.83 21.35
N THR A 81 29.26 9.25 20.34
CA THR A 81 29.67 9.99 19.13
C THR A 81 28.47 10.62 18.43
N LEU A 82 27.37 9.88 18.24
CA LEU A 82 26.16 10.38 17.58
C LEU A 82 25.55 11.55 18.37
N ARG A 83 25.38 11.38 19.69
CA ARG A 83 24.84 12.43 20.57
C ARG A 83 25.66 13.71 20.48
N LEU A 84 26.97 13.60 20.65
CA LEU A 84 27.86 14.75 20.60
C LEU A 84 27.82 15.44 19.23
N LEU A 85 27.74 14.67 18.14
CA LEU A 85 27.61 15.20 16.79
C LEU A 85 26.29 15.97 16.59
N ILE A 86 25.16 15.45 17.10
CA ILE A 86 23.87 16.15 17.06
C ILE A 86 23.95 17.48 17.81
N VAL A 87 24.50 17.49 19.03
CA VAL A 87 24.66 18.70 19.84
C VAL A 87 25.61 19.72 19.19
N CYS A 88 26.66 19.26 18.52
CA CYS A 88 27.63 20.12 17.85
C CYS A 88 27.18 20.62 16.47
N LEU A 89 26.14 20.02 15.89
CA LEU A 89 25.70 20.31 14.52
C LEU A 89 25.45 21.81 14.25
N PRO A 90 24.83 22.59 15.16
CA PRO A 90 24.63 24.03 14.97
C PRO A 90 25.94 24.83 14.93
N LYS A 91 27.00 24.32 15.56
CA LYS A 91 28.33 24.98 15.65
C LYS A 91 29.17 24.75 14.39
N LEU A 92 28.79 23.79 13.54
CA LEU A 92 29.48 23.48 12.29
C LEU A 92 29.10 24.46 11.17
N ASN A 93 29.98 24.65 10.20
CA ASN A 93 29.64 25.34 8.95
C ASN A 93 28.73 24.47 8.05
N LEU A 94 28.12 25.07 7.03
CA LEU A 94 27.12 24.41 6.19
C LEU A 94 27.61 23.11 5.53
N GLU A 95 28.84 23.10 5.00
CA GLU A 95 29.39 21.92 4.34
C GLU A 95 29.66 20.79 5.33
N ALA A 96 30.21 21.11 6.51
CA ALA A 96 30.39 20.12 7.58
C ALA A 96 29.05 19.59 8.13
N ARG A 97 27.99 20.42 8.18
CA ARG A 97 26.63 19.95 8.54
C ARG A 97 26.10 18.95 7.51
N LYS A 98 26.29 19.22 6.20
CA LYS A 98 25.89 18.30 5.12
C LYS A 98 26.65 16.98 5.21
N ASP A 99 27.98 17.05 5.36
CA ASP A 99 28.83 15.88 5.52
C ASP A 99 28.42 15.05 6.73
N ALA A 100 28.23 15.68 7.91
CA ALA A 100 27.74 15.01 9.12
C ALA A 100 26.37 14.33 8.91
N THR A 101 25.44 15.00 8.24
CA THR A 101 24.11 14.44 7.95
C THR A 101 24.21 13.21 7.06
N GLN A 102 25.05 13.24 6.02
CA GLN A 102 25.25 12.12 5.10
C GLN A 102 25.98 10.94 5.73
N VAL A 103 26.98 11.21 6.59
CA VAL A 103 27.68 10.19 7.37
C VAL A 103 26.70 9.48 8.30
N VAL A 104 25.94 10.23 9.11
CA VAL A 104 24.94 9.66 10.02
C VAL A 104 23.88 8.86 9.26
N ALA A 105 23.38 9.37 8.14
CA ALA A 105 22.36 8.69 7.34
C ALA A 105 22.85 7.37 6.70
N ASN A 106 24.14 7.28 6.35
CA ASN A 106 24.74 6.05 5.84
C ASN A 106 24.94 5.06 6.99
N LEU A 107 25.57 5.52 8.08
CA LEU A 107 25.86 4.72 9.27
C LEU A 107 24.62 4.07 9.88
N GLN A 108 23.49 4.78 9.92
CA GLN A 108 22.24 4.21 10.43
C GLN A 108 21.69 3.06 9.58
N ARG A 109 22.08 2.96 8.30
CA ARG A 109 21.66 1.89 7.39
C ARG A 109 22.62 0.71 7.31
N GLN A 110 23.85 0.87 7.82
CA GLN A 110 24.88 -0.16 7.72
C GLN A 110 24.54 -1.39 8.56
N GLN A 111 24.65 -2.57 7.95
CA GLN A 111 24.57 -3.86 8.64
C GLN A 111 25.97 -4.38 8.91
N VAL A 112 26.26 -4.68 10.18
CA VAL A 112 27.55 -5.23 10.62
C VAL A 112 27.28 -6.61 11.22
N HIS A 113 27.82 -7.67 10.60
CA HIS A 113 27.52 -9.06 10.95
C HIS A 113 26.00 -9.34 10.99
N SER A 114 25.26 -8.85 9.99
CA SER A 114 23.80 -8.95 9.87
C SER A 114 23.00 -8.28 10.99
N ARG A 115 23.61 -7.36 11.74
CA ARG A 115 22.94 -6.56 12.77
C ARG A 115 23.00 -5.07 12.46
N LEU A 116 21.92 -4.35 12.75
CA LEU A 116 21.86 -2.89 12.65
C LEU A 116 22.33 -2.26 13.97
N ILE A 117 23.64 -2.01 14.09
CA ILE A 117 24.24 -1.47 15.33
C ILE A 117 23.59 -0.13 15.74
N ALA A 118 23.21 0.70 14.76
CA ALA A 118 22.52 1.95 15.00
C ALA A 118 21.18 1.77 15.74
N CYS A 119 20.44 0.71 15.42
CA CYS A 119 19.17 0.37 16.06
C CYS A 119 19.38 0.10 17.55
N ASP A 120 20.36 -0.77 17.88
CA ASP A 120 20.71 -1.13 19.26
C ASP A 120 21.15 0.11 20.09
N TYR A 121 21.85 1.04 19.45
CA TYR A 121 22.28 2.28 20.09
C TYR A 121 21.09 3.23 20.34
N LEU A 122 20.23 3.43 19.34
CA LEU A 122 19.08 4.34 19.43
C LEU A 122 18.06 3.87 20.47
N GLU A 123 17.84 2.56 20.60
CA GLU A 123 16.96 2.01 21.63
C GLU A 123 17.40 2.33 23.06
N LYS A 124 18.70 2.56 23.27
CA LYS A 124 19.28 2.96 24.56
C LYS A 124 19.35 4.48 24.74
N ASN A 125 19.05 5.25 23.70
CA ASN A 125 19.22 6.71 23.64
C ASN A 125 18.00 7.39 22.99
N LEU A 126 16.79 7.01 23.42
CA LEU A 126 15.54 7.51 22.84
C LEU A 126 15.33 9.02 22.99
N ASP A 127 15.96 9.63 24.00
CA ASP A 127 15.95 11.08 24.22
C ASP A 127 16.63 11.87 23.09
N LEU A 128 17.44 11.21 22.24
CA LEU A 128 17.96 11.82 21.01
C LEU A 128 16.83 12.22 20.06
N MET A 129 15.69 11.52 20.08
CA MET A 129 14.54 11.87 19.25
C MET A 129 13.97 13.22 19.69
N ASP A 130 13.84 13.45 20.99
CA ASP A 130 13.38 14.72 21.55
C ASP A 130 14.30 15.88 21.14
N ILE A 131 15.62 15.66 21.19
CA ILE A 131 16.61 16.67 20.79
C ILE A 131 16.47 17.01 19.30
N LEU A 132 16.33 15.99 18.44
CA LEU A 132 16.15 16.18 17.00
C LEU A 132 14.83 16.91 16.68
N VAL A 133 13.76 16.62 17.43
CA VAL A 133 12.45 17.27 17.28
C VAL A 133 12.49 18.73 17.72
N LEU A 134 13.02 19.02 18.91
CA LEU A 134 13.18 20.39 19.40
C LEU A 134 14.06 21.23 18.46
N GLY A 135 15.03 20.59 17.81
CA GLY A 135 15.89 21.22 16.83
C GLY A 135 15.17 21.82 15.62
N TYR A 136 13.92 21.44 15.33
CA TYR A 136 13.13 22.03 14.24
C TYR A 136 12.73 23.49 14.50
N GLU A 137 12.75 23.94 15.76
CA GLU A 137 12.54 25.35 16.11
C GLU A 137 13.64 26.24 15.49
N ASN A 138 14.81 25.68 15.21
CA ASN A 138 15.88 26.37 14.50
C ASN A 138 15.77 26.13 12.97
N THR A 139 15.33 27.16 12.25
CA THR A 139 15.13 27.11 10.79
C THR A 139 16.37 26.67 9.99
N ASP A 140 17.59 27.07 10.40
CA ASP A 140 18.83 26.70 9.72
C ASP A 140 19.20 25.22 9.93
N MET A 141 18.67 24.60 10.98
CA MET A 141 18.98 23.22 11.39
C MET A 141 17.87 22.24 11.06
N ALA A 142 16.65 22.71 10.85
CA ALA A 142 15.46 21.88 10.62
C ALA A 142 15.64 20.84 9.51
N LEU A 143 16.31 21.19 8.41
CA LEU A 143 16.58 20.25 7.31
C LEU A 143 17.53 19.11 7.72
N HIS A 144 18.55 19.42 8.51
CA HIS A 144 19.56 18.46 8.94
C HIS A 144 19.03 17.54 10.04
N TYR A 145 18.41 18.12 11.08
CA TYR A 145 17.77 17.34 12.13
C TYR A 145 16.61 16.51 11.59
N GLY A 146 15.84 17.05 10.65
CA GLY A 146 14.81 16.27 9.98
C GLY A 146 15.33 15.12 9.16
N ALA A 147 16.47 15.28 8.48
CA ALA A 147 17.12 14.18 7.78
C ALA A 147 17.61 13.08 8.74
N MET A 148 18.24 13.46 9.85
CA MET A 148 18.68 12.49 10.86
C MET A 148 17.50 11.78 11.54
N LEU A 149 16.45 12.53 11.91
CA LEU A 149 15.24 11.98 12.53
C LEU A 149 14.55 10.96 11.62
N ARG A 150 14.44 11.25 10.32
CA ARG A 150 13.86 10.32 9.33
C ARG A 150 14.62 9.00 9.24
N GLU A 151 15.94 9.03 9.39
CA GLU A 151 16.73 7.80 9.42
C GLU A 151 16.57 7.07 10.76
N CYS A 152 16.38 7.78 11.88
CA CYS A 152 16.16 7.13 13.17
C CYS A 152 14.82 6.41 13.23
N ILE A 153 13.75 7.04 12.74
CA ILE A 153 12.40 6.44 12.68
C ILE A 153 12.27 5.38 11.57
N ARG A 154 13.31 5.16 10.77
CA ARG A 154 13.45 3.99 9.88
C ARG A 154 13.56 2.69 10.69
N HIS A 155 14.00 2.77 11.94
CA HIS A 155 14.07 1.60 12.81
C HIS A 155 12.75 1.44 13.55
N GLN A 156 12.05 0.33 13.30
CA GLN A 156 10.72 0.07 13.88
C GLN A 156 10.72 0.11 15.42
N SER A 157 11.73 -0.48 16.05
CA SER A 157 11.86 -0.49 17.52
C SER A 157 12.11 0.90 18.13
N VAL A 158 12.61 1.84 17.32
CA VAL A 158 12.75 3.25 17.68
C VAL A 158 11.42 3.97 17.44
N ALA A 159 10.85 3.82 16.25
CA ALA A 159 9.60 4.47 15.84
C ALA A 159 8.43 4.17 16.79
N SER A 160 8.29 2.91 17.22
CA SER A 160 7.28 2.47 18.19
C SER A 160 7.41 3.08 19.59
N LYS A 161 8.60 3.58 19.95
CA LYS A 161 8.90 4.15 21.27
C LYS A 161 8.93 5.68 21.27
N VAL A 162 8.77 6.34 20.12
CA VAL A 162 8.67 7.79 20.02
C VAL A 162 7.36 8.25 20.67
N SER A 163 7.45 9.08 21.71
CA SER A 163 6.29 9.52 22.49
C SER A 163 5.26 10.29 21.62
N PRO A 164 3.94 10.15 21.88
CA PRO A 164 2.90 10.94 21.25
C PRO A 164 3.13 12.46 21.36
N SER A 165 3.68 12.92 22.49
CA SER A 165 4.01 14.33 22.72
C SER A 165 5.08 14.88 21.77
N VAL A 166 5.96 14.00 21.26
CA VAL A 166 6.98 14.34 20.26
C VAL A 166 6.35 14.45 18.88
N SER A 167 5.42 13.55 18.56
CA SER A 167 4.66 13.58 17.31
C SER A 167 3.81 14.85 17.20
N GLU A 168 3.17 15.27 18.29
CA GLU A 168 2.39 16.51 18.37
C GLU A 168 3.29 17.76 18.25
N LYS A 169 4.45 17.80 18.91
CA LYS A 169 5.40 18.92 18.80
C LYS A 169 6.01 19.04 17.42
N VAL A 170 6.32 17.93 16.74
CA VAL A 170 6.70 17.93 15.32
C VAL A 170 5.60 18.56 14.48
N LEU A 171 4.34 18.20 14.71
CA LEU A 171 3.20 18.76 13.97
C LEU A 171 3.03 20.28 14.18
N ILE A 172 3.28 20.78 15.40
CA ILE A 172 3.02 22.17 15.80
C ILE A 172 4.19 23.12 15.48
N ASN A 173 5.44 22.69 15.66
CA ASN A 173 6.61 23.58 15.64
C ASN A 173 7.36 23.66 14.30
N LEU A 174 6.83 23.05 13.22
CA LEU A 174 7.48 23.10 11.91
C LEU A 174 7.40 24.52 11.31
N PRO A 175 8.53 25.17 11.02
CA PRO A 175 8.55 26.45 10.32
C PRO A 175 7.86 26.34 8.96
N LYS A 176 7.35 27.48 8.47
CA LYS A 176 6.72 27.71 7.14
C LYS A 176 7.47 27.11 5.93
N VAL A 177 8.69 26.60 6.10
CA VAL A 177 9.61 26.15 5.04
C VAL A 177 9.92 24.64 5.11
N THR A 178 9.58 23.94 6.20
CA THR A 178 9.90 22.51 6.35
C THR A 178 8.69 21.67 6.73
N ARG A 179 7.91 21.30 5.71
CA ARG A 179 7.40 19.95 5.41
C ARG A 179 6.89 19.06 6.59
N PRO A 180 5.66 19.24 7.07
CA PRO A 180 4.99 18.32 8.04
C PRO A 180 4.67 16.92 7.51
N LEU A 181 4.37 16.81 6.21
CA LEU A 181 3.94 15.55 5.62
C LEU A 181 5.05 14.49 5.49
N TYR A 182 6.34 14.85 5.48
CA TYR A 182 7.41 13.86 5.31
C TYR A 182 7.76 13.09 6.59
N VAL A 183 7.51 13.66 7.77
CA VAL A 183 7.70 12.94 9.04
C VAL A 183 6.50 12.01 9.27
N LEU A 184 5.28 12.49 9.02
CA LEU A 184 4.07 11.65 9.06
C LEU A 184 4.06 10.56 7.98
N ALA A 185 4.43 10.88 6.74
CA ALA A 185 4.59 9.89 5.67
C ALA A 185 5.79 8.98 5.92
N GLY A 186 6.83 9.42 6.64
CA GLY A 186 7.93 8.57 7.09
C GLY A 186 7.48 7.56 8.15
N MET A 187 6.69 8.00 9.12
CA MET A 187 6.05 7.14 10.13
C MET A 187 4.99 6.21 9.49
N TYR A 188 4.32 6.65 8.41
CA TYR A 188 3.27 5.91 7.70
C TYR A 188 3.79 4.95 6.61
N SER A 189 4.78 5.33 5.79
CA SER A 189 5.36 4.46 4.76
C SER A 189 6.16 3.30 5.35
N PHE A 190 6.61 3.39 6.60
CA PHE A 190 7.44 2.34 7.22
C PHE A 190 6.66 1.11 7.66
N THR A 191 5.36 1.27 7.98
CA THR A 191 4.49 0.15 8.39
C THR A 191 4.02 -0.71 7.22
N LYS A 192 4.21 -0.26 5.97
CA LYS A 192 3.87 -1.02 4.76
C LYS A 192 4.85 -2.17 4.49
N THR A 193 6.12 -2.00 4.85
CA THR A 193 7.21 -2.99 4.61
C THR A 193 7.20 -4.19 5.56
N GLU A 194 6.36 -4.20 6.60
CA GLU A 194 6.47 -5.18 7.70
C GLU A 194 5.47 -6.34 7.68
N LYS A 195 4.47 -6.34 6.79
CA LYS A 195 3.56 -7.50 6.69
C LYS A 195 4.06 -8.63 5.79
N GLU A 196 5.17 -8.42 5.07
CA GLU A 196 5.71 -9.44 4.16
C GLU A 196 6.58 -10.50 4.86
N THR A 197 6.82 -10.47 6.19
CA THR A 197 7.79 -11.43 6.77
C THR A 197 7.56 -12.08 8.15
N ILE A 198 6.66 -11.69 9.06
CA ILE A 198 6.49 -12.39 10.38
C ILE A 198 5.02 -12.32 10.90
N PRO A 199 4.46 -13.38 11.56
CA PRO A 199 3.04 -13.43 11.95
C PRO A 199 2.67 -12.55 13.16
N ALA A 200 1.38 -12.24 13.23
CA ALA A 200 0.72 -11.25 14.10
C ALA A 200 1.16 -11.22 15.58
N LEU A 201 1.53 -10.03 16.06
CA LEU A 201 1.63 -9.69 17.49
C LEU A 201 0.25 -9.38 18.09
N PRO A 202 0.06 -9.51 19.42
CA PRO A 202 -1.25 -9.55 20.06
C PRO A 202 -1.98 -8.21 20.01
N LEU A 203 -3.29 -8.29 19.76
CA LEU A 203 -4.23 -7.17 19.82
C LEU A 203 -4.31 -6.63 21.25
N GLY A 204 -4.20 -5.31 21.42
CA GLY A 204 -4.52 -4.64 22.68
C GLY A 204 -6.03 -4.69 22.99
N ASN A 205 -6.42 -4.19 24.17
CA ASN A 205 -7.80 -4.28 24.71
C ASN A 205 -8.92 -3.70 23.82
N SER A 206 -8.60 -2.98 22.74
CA SER A 206 -9.55 -2.42 21.77
C SER A 206 -9.72 -3.26 20.49
N GLY A 207 -8.98 -4.36 20.32
CA GLY A 207 -9.00 -5.16 19.09
C GLY A 207 -8.38 -4.47 17.88
N LEU A 208 -7.69 -3.34 18.07
CA LEU A 208 -6.96 -2.60 17.03
C LEU A 208 -5.45 -2.72 17.27
N GLY A 209 -4.67 -2.81 16.19
CA GLY A 209 -3.21 -2.65 16.29
C GLY A 209 -2.84 -1.22 16.72
N LEU A 210 -1.62 -1.01 17.22
CA LEU A 210 -1.08 0.29 17.67
C LEU A 210 -1.39 1.46 16.70
N ASN A 211 -1.38 1.19 15.39
CA ASN A 211 -1.70 2.15 14.33
C ASN A 211 -3.15 2.64 14.37
N GLY A 212 -4.10 1.74 14.68
CA GLY A 212 -5.52 2.06 14.75
C GLY A 212 -5.86 2.91 15.97
N GLU A 213 -5.26 2.62 17.12
CA GLU A 213 -5.45 3.43 18.34
C GLU A 213 -4.81 4.82 18.21
N TRP A 214 -3.60 4.91 17.64
CA TRP A 214 -2.95 6.20 17.39
C TRP A 214 -3.76 7.07 16.43
N MET A 215 -4.26 6.50 15.33
CA MET A 215 -5.07 7.22 14.35
C MET A 215 -6.43 7.66 14.90
N ILE A 216 -7.08 6.84 15.73
CA ILE A 216 -8.33 7.22 16.41
C ILE A 216 -8.09 8.40 17.36
N ARG A 217 -7.01 8.39 18.15
CA ARG A 217 -6.66 9.52 19.02
C ARG A 217 -6.43 10.82 18.25
N GLN A 218 -5.77 10.76 17.09
CA GLN A 218 -5.54 11.94 16.24
C GLN A 218 -6.86 12.45 15.61
N LEU A 219 -7.78 11.56 15.26
CA LEU A 219 -9.12 11.92 14.76
C LEU A 219 -10.04 12.44 15.88
N GLU A 220 -9.88 11.97 17.12
CA GLU A 220 -10.63 12.43 18.30
C GLU A 220 -10.19 13.85 18.74
N LEU A 221 -8.90 14.19 18.62
CA LEU A 221 -8.40 15.56 18.83
C LEU A 221 -9.03 16.60 17.89
N ILE A 222 -9.55 16.16 16.74
CA ILE A 222 -10.25 17.01 15.75
C ILE A 222 -11.74 17.19 16.12
N ARG A 223 -12.29 16.46 17.11
CA ARG A 223 -13.71 16.08 17.17
C ARG A 223 -14.60 16.72 18.25
N GLU A 224 -14.18 17.67 19.09
CA GLU A 224 -15.01 18.14 20.24
C GLU A 224 -15.83 19.43 19.98
N PRO A 225 -17.19 19.40 20.07
CA PRO A 225 -18.05 20.58 20.21
C PRO A 225 -18.81 20.67 21.57
N LEU A 226 -19.12 21.91 22.00
CA LEU A 226 -19.74 22.33 23.29
C LEU A 226 -20.99 21.56 23.80
N PRO A 227 -21.23 21.52 25.14
CA PRO A 227 -22.55 21.23 25.71
C PRO A 227 -23.52 22.43 25.65
N LEU A 228 -24.80 22.13 25.38
CA LEU A 228 -25.96 23.04 25.43
C LEU A 228 -26.24 23.52 26.88
N LEU A 229 -26.43 24.83 27.06
CA LEU A 229 -26.83 25.45 28.32
C LEU A 229 -28.30 25.15 28.67
N VAL A 230 -28.56 24.62 29.87
CA VAL A 230 -29.86 24.67 30.58
C VAL A 230 -29.60 25.37 31.94
N PRO A 231 -30.45 26.31 32.40
CA PRO A 231 -30.21 27.02 33.66
C PRO A 231 -30.95 26.40 34.88
N LEU A 232 -30.33 26.61 36.05
CA LEU A 232 -30.86 26.67 37.43
C LEU A 232 -30.74 25.46 38.41
N SER A 233 -29.87 25.69 39.42
CA SER A 233 -29.99 25.51 40.89
C SER A 233 -29.72 24.17 41.63
N LEU A 234 -28.65 24.22 42.47
CA LEU A 234 -28.39 23.57 43.81
C LEU A 234 -27.85 22.10 43.85
N PRO A 235 -27.18 21.61 44.95
CA PRO A 235 -25.70 21.57 45.09
C PRO A 235 -25.07 20.18 45.49
N PHE A 236 -23.72 20.09 45.53
CA PHE A 236 -22.83 19.00 46.06
C PHE A 236 -22.76 17.67 45.26
N SER A 237 -21.67 16.90 45.11
CA SER A 237 -20.24 16.85 45.57
C SER A 237 -19.49 15.83 44.65
N PRO A 238 -18.14 15.80 44.53
CA PRO A 238 -17.41 15.27 43.37
C PRO A 238 -16.82 13.86 43.55
N SER A 239 -16.62 13.14 42.43
CA SER A 239 -15.54 12.16 42.31
C SER A 239 -15.15 11.85 40.85
N ASN A 240 -13.87 12.16 40.58
CA ASN A 240 -12.92 11.48 39.68
C ASN A 240 -12.69 11.97 38.23
N LEU A 241 -11.40 12.31 38.03
CA LEU A 241 -10.61 12.61 36.81
C LEU A 241 -10.91 13.92 36.05
N GLN A 242 -10.23 15.00 36.46
CA GLN A 242 -9.92 16.15 35.61
C GLN A 242 -8.66 15.86 34.78
N LEU A 243 -8.83 15.74 33.46
CA LEU A 243 -7.79 16.01 32.47
C LEU A 243 -8.04 17.45 32.00
N ASP A 244 -7.32 18.40 32.59
CA ASP A 244 -7.34 19.79 32.12
C ASP A 244 -6.49 19.90 30.84
N VAL A 245 -7.17 19.96 29.69
CA VAL A 245 -6.59 20.33 28.39
C VAL A 245 -7.31 21.60 27.91
N PHE A 246 -6.52 22.59 27.48
CA PHE A 246 -6.90 23.98 27.17
C PHE A 246 -8.24 24.14 26.41
N ARG A 247 -9.11 25.02 26.93
CA ARG A 247 -10.41 25.41 26.35
C ARG A 247 -10.27 26.56 25.34
N PHE A 248 -10.81 26.41 24.12
CA PHE A 248 -11.08 27.52 23.20
C PHE A 248 -12.60 27.80 23.16
N GLN A 249 -13.02 29.01 23.51
CA GLN A 249 -14.43 29.47 23.49
C GLN A 249 -14.76 30.21 22.18
N PHE A 250 -15.95 29.93 21.62
CA PHE A 250 -16.55 30.66 20.49
C PHE A 250 -17.59 31.67 20.99
N THR A 251 -17.70 32.85 20.37
CA THR A 251 -18.83 33.78 20.61
C THR A 251 -19.37 34.28 19.27
N LEU A 252 -20.69 34.26 19.10
CA LEU A 252 -21.38 34.80 17.92
C LEU A 252 -21.36 36.33 17.96
N ALA A 253 -20.90 36.97 16.89
CA ALA A 253 -21.13 38.40 16.67
C ALA A 253 -22.53 38.63 16.05
N ALA A 254 -23.15 39.76 16.40
CA ALA A 254 -24.55 40.07 16.11
C ALA A 254 -24.88 40.28 14.61
N ASP A 255 -23.87 40.27 13.73
CA ASP A 255 -24.01 40.46 12.28
C ASP A 255 -23.83 39.16 11.47
N GLY A 256 -23.63 38.02 12.14
CA GLY A 256 -23.49 36.71 11.47
C GLY A 256 -22.12 36.45 10.83
N GLY A 257 -21.11 37.29 11.09
CA GLY A 257 -19.71 37.02 10.71
C GLY A 257 -18.95 36.27 11.81
N LEU A 258 -18.17 35.24 11.45
CA LEU A 258 -17.17 34.64 12.36
C LEU A 258 -16.00 35.61 12.55
N CYS A 259 -15.84 36.18 13.74
CA CYS A 259 -14.69 37.03 14.09
C CYS A 259 -13.81 36.37 15.15
N TRP A 260 -12.49 36.43 14.96
CA TRP A 260 -11.47 35.81 15.80
C TRP A 260 -10.94 36.83 16.81
N LYS A 261 -10.91 36.49 18.10
CA LYS A 261 -10.07 37.18 19.10
C LYS A 261 -9.17 36.17 19.78
N THR A 262 -7.86 36.31 19.57
CA THR A 262 -6.82 35.62 20.34
C THR A 262 -6.57 36.39 21.63
N ALA A 263 -6.73 35.74 22.78
CA ALA A 263 -6.20 36.26 24.03
C ALA A 263 -4.68 36.04 24.03
N GLY A 264 -3.94 37.14 23.88
CA GLY A 264 -2.56 37.27 24.36
C GLY A 264 -1.47 36.52 23.58
N PHE A 265 -1.21 36.91 22.33
CA PHE A 265 0.14 37.15 21.80
C PHE A 265 -0.03 37.83 20.42
N GLY A 266 0.46 39.06 20.31
CA GLY A 266 0.27 39.91 19.13
C GLY A 266 1.08 39.42 17.94
N LEU A 267 0.40 38.83 16.96
CA LEU A 267 0.84 38.78 15.57
C LEU A 267 -0.23 39.49 14.75
N THR A 268 0.07 40.76 14.46
CA THR A 268 -0.74 41.63 13.63
C THR A 268 -0.87 41.05 12.22
N ALA A 269 -2.12 40.83 11.81
CA ALA A 269 -2.63 40.86 10.45
C ALA A 269 -1.70 40.34 9.35
N THR A 270 -1.81 39.05 9.03
CA THR A 270 -2.02 38.50 7.67
C THR A 270 -1.91 36.97 7.70
N GLY A 271 -3.01 36.26 7.43
CA GLY A 271 -3.05 34.81 7.21
C GLY A 271 -3.51 34.00 8.42
N GLY A 272 -4.75 33.53 8.38
CA GLY A 272 -5.38 32.74 9.45
C GLY A 272 -5.00 31.26 9.41
N PHE A 273 -5.14 30.57 10.54
CA PHE A 273 -4.81 29.14 10.71
C PHE A 273 -5.57 28.19 9.76
N GLY A 274 -6.72 28.62 9.23
CA GLY A 274 -7.48 27.91 8.17
C GLY A 274 -6.81 27.92 6.78
N ASP A 275 -5.87 28.84 6.51
CA ASP A 275 -5.09 28.85 5.27
C ASP A 275 -4.04 27.72 5.23
N TRP A 276 -3.65 27.16 6.38
CA TRP A 276 -2.46 26.29 6.49
C TRP A 276 -2.67 24.84 6.03
N ILE A 277 -3.88 24.29 6.23
CA ILE A 277 -4.15 22.89 5.90
C ILE A 277 -4.27 22.68 4.36
N TRP A 278 -4.39 23.77 3.59
CA TRP A 278 -5.05 23.70 2.28
C TRP A 278 -4.46 24.54 1.13
N ARG A 279 -3.36 25.30 1.31
CA ARG A 279 -2.70 26.00 0.19
C ARG A 279 -1.64 25.15 -0.52
N LYS A 280 -1.68 25.19 -1.86
CA LYS A 280 -0.90 24.34 -2.80
C LYS A 280 0.29 25.08 -3.45
N ASP A 281 0.77 26.18 -2.89
CA ASP A 281 1.68 27.07 -3.63
C ASP A 281 3.08 26.49 -3.90
N LEU A 282 3.38 25.22 -3.53
CA LEU A 282 4.73 24.65 -3.63
C LEU A 282 4.81 23.18 -4.13
N GLY A 283 3.74 22.58 -4.67
CA GLY A 283 3.84 21.29 -5.38
C GLY A 283 3.93 20.02 -4.53
N PHE A 284 3.29 19.97 -3.35
CA PHE A 284 3.28 18.81 -2.43
C PHE A 284 1.87 18.21 -2.26
N PRO A 285 1.73 16.90 -1.92
CA PRO A 285 0.43 16.29 -1.68
C PRO A 285 -0.24 16.91 -0.45
N SER A 286 -1.52 17.28 -0.54
CA SER A 286 -2.22 17.89 0.60
C SER A 286 -2.50 16.88 1.72
N SER A 287 -2.82 17.39 2.91
CA SER A 287 -3.30 16.62 4.07
C SER A 287 -4.42 15.64 3.73
N SER A 288 -5.32 16.00 2.81
CA SER A 288 -6.40 15.13 2.34
C SER A 288 -5.94 13.97 1.45
N ARG A 289 -4.85 14.13 0.69
CA ARG A 289 -4.28 13.00 -0.06
C ARG A 289 -3.67 11.98 0.87
N LEU A 290 -2.94 12.43 1.90
CA LEU A 290 -2.43 11.54 2.95
C LEU A 290 -3.57 10.80 3.64
N LEU A 291 -4.64 11.51 4.02
CA LEU A 291 -5.83 10.88 4.60
C LEU A 291 -6.44 9.82 3.67
N GLY A 292 -6.55 10.10 2.37
CA GLY A 292 -7.01 9.13 1.37
C GLY A 292 -6.12 7.89 1.31
N ASP A 293 -4.80 8.08 1.22
CA ASP A 293 -3.82 7.00 1.20
C ASP A 293 -3.82 6.19 2.53
N MET A 294 -4.12 6.86 3.65
CA MET A 294 -4.28 6.25 4.98
C MET A 294 -5.50 5.34 5.08
N LEU A 295 -6.64 5.83 4.62
CA LEU A 295 -7.91 5.11 4.68
C LEU A 295 -7.98 3.97 3.66
N LEU A 296 -7.27 4.08 2.53
CA LEU A 296 -7.22 3.05 1.49
C LEU A 296 -6.26 1.89 1.83
N ASP A 297 -5.42 2.03 2.86
CA ASP A 297 -4.52 0.96 3.25
C ASP A 297 -5.26 -0.17 3.99
N ARG A 298 -5.01 -1.41 3.54
CA ARG A 298 -5.68 -2.61 4.05
C ARG A 298 -5.48 -2.80 5.55
N SER A 299 -4.35 -2.36 6.10
CA SER A 299 -4.07 -2.45 7.54
C SER A 299 -4.98 -1.56 8.39
N ASN A 300 -5.60 -0.56 7.78
CA ASN A 300 -6.45 0.43 8.42
C ASN A 300 -7.94 0.21 8.16
N SER A 301 -8.33 -0.97 7.66
CA SER A 301 -9.73 -1.28 7.30
C SER A 301 -10.73 -0.97 8.42
N GLY A 302 -10.42 -1.31 9.67
CA GLY A 302 -11.27 -0.99 10.82
C GLY A 302 -11.44 0.52 11.05
N VAL A 303 -10.38 1.31 10.83
CA VAL A 303 -10.45 2.77 10.96
C VAL A 303 -11.11 3.41 9.76
N MET A 304 -10.86 2.90 8.55
CA MET A 304 -11.59 3.29 7.35
C MET A 304 -13.09 3.12 7.55
N THR A 305 -13.54 1.92 7.97
CA THR A 305 -14.95 1.64 8.25
C THR A 305 -15.53 2.60 9.28
N ARG A 306 -14.83 2.87 10.39
CA ARG A 306 -15.27 3.83 11.40
C ARG A 306 -15.32 5.27 10.86
N TYR A 307 -14.36 5.64 10.00
CA TYR A 307 -14.29 6.96 9.39
C TYR A 307 -15.46 7.19 8.41
N VAL A 308 -15.71 6.23 7.50
CA VAL A 308 -16.77 6.30 6.48
C VAL A 308 -18.18 6.08 7.02
N SER A 309 -18.28 5.64 8.27
CA SER A 309 -19.56 5.51 9.00
C SER A 309 -19.88 6.75 9.84
N SER A 310 -19.01 7.77 9.87
CA SER A 310 -19.21 8.97 10.68
C SER A 310 -19.88 10.08 9.86
N ARG A 311 -21.05 10.51 10.31
CA ARG A 311 -21.80 11.64 9.73
C ARG A 311 -21.00 12.94 9.73
N ASP A 312 -20.26 13.21 10.78
CA ASP A 312 -19.47 14.44 10.91
C ASP A 312 -18.34 14.47 9.87
N ASN A 313 -17.70 13.32 9.64
CA ASN A 313 -16.65 13.19 8.64
C ASN A 313 -17.21 13.39 7.23
N LEU A 314 -18.37 12.81 6.92
CA LEU A 314 -19.05 13.08 5.65
C LEU A 314 -19.34 14.57 5.48
N ARG A 315 -19.83 15.24 6.53
CA ARG A 315 -20.16 16.67 6.49
C ARG A 315 -18.92 17.54 6.25
N ILE A 316 -17.79 17.22 6.88
CA ILE A 316 -16.51 17.90 6.65
C ILE A 316 -16.12 17.75 5.17
N LEU A 317 -16.14 16.52 4.63
CA LEU A 317 -15.82 16.27 3.22
C LEU A 317 -16.78 16.99 2.27
N MET A 318 -18.08 17.02 2.57
CA MET A 318 -19.06 17.76 1.78
C MET A 318 -18.82 19.27 1.77
N ASN A 319 -18.26 19.83 2.85
CA ASN A 319 -17.83 21.23 2.87
C ASN A 319 -16.55 21.43 2.04
N LEU A 320 -15.58 20.53 2.15
CA LEU A 320 -14.35 20.57 1.35
C LEU A 320 -14.60 20.44 -0.15
N LEU A 321 -15.62 19.66 -0.54
CA LEU A 321 -16.09 19.58 -1.92
C LEU A 321 -16.66 20.91 -2.46
N ARG A 322 -16.99 21.87 -1.59
CA ARG A 322 -17.48 23.20 -1.94
C ARG A 322 -16.41 24.28 -1.86
N GLU A 323 -15.17 23.92 -1.50
CA GLU A 323 -14.07 24.88 -1.40
C GLU A 323 -13.73 25.52 -2.73
N SER A 324 -13.17 26.72 -2.72
CA SER A 324 -12.83 27.45 -3.96
C SER A 324 -11.70 26.81 -4.76
N SER A 325 -10.81 26.07 -4.09
CA SER A 325 -9.66 25.41 -4.73
C SER A 325 -10.04 24.07 -5.34
N LYS A 326 -9.94 23.97 -6.67
CA LYS A 326 -10.15 22.71 -7.42
C LYS A 326 -9.28 21.55 -6.91
N SER A 327 -8.08 21.84 -6.41
CA SER A 327 -7.19 20.79 -5.88
C SER A 327 -7.75 20.16 -4.62
N ILE A 328 -8.23 20.98 -3.68
CA ILE A 328 -8.87 20.51 -2.43
C ILE A 328 -10.12 19.70 -2.78
N GLN A 329 -10.92 20.22 -3.71
CA GLN A 329 -12.12 19.54 -4.15
C GLN A 329 -11.82 18.14 -4.74
N ILE A 330 -10.79 18.00 -5.59
CA ILE A 330 -10.38 16.72 -6.17
C ILE A 330 -9.90 15.75 -5.07
N GLU A 331 -9.12 16.22 -4.10
CA GLU A 331 -8.59 15.36 -3.04
C GLU A 331 -9.68 14.98 -2.02
N ALA A 332 -10.56 15.91 -1.66
CA ALA A 332 -11.77 15.63 -0.88
C ALA A 332 -12.68 14.62 -1.60
N PHE A 333 -12.76 14.69 -2.93
CA PHE A 333 -13.48 13.73 -3.74
C PHE A 333 -12.88 12.32 -3.64
N HIS A 334 -11.56 12.17 -3.60
CA HIS A 334 -10.92 10.85 -3.43
C HIS A 334 -11.33 10.17 -2.11
N VAL A 335 -11.44 10.92 -1.02
CA VAL A 335 -11.91 10.40 0.28
C VAL A 335 -13.43 10.20 0.29
N PHE A 336 -14.19 11.11 -0.32
CA PHE A 336 -15.65 11.01 -0.43
C PHE A 336 -16.12 9.72 -1.12
N LYS A 337 -15.38 9.24 -2.13
CA LYS A 337 -15.67 7.95 -2.80
C LYS A 337 -15.76 6.78 -1.83
N LEU A 338 -15.00 6.80 -0.72
CA LEU A 338 -15.05 5.74 0.29
C LEU A 338 -16.39 5.70 1.04
N PHE A 339 -17.01 6.86 1.29
CA PHE A 339 -18.36 6.94 1.86
C PHE A 339 -19.40 6.38 0.89
N ALA A 340 -19.26 6.67 -0.40
CA ALA A 340 -20.14 6.16 -1.43
C ALA A 340 -19.96 4.65 -1.67
N ALA A 341 -18.74 4.13 -1.52
CA ALA A 341 -18.40 2.72 -1.72
C ALA A 341 -18.66 1.82 -0.50
N ASN A 342 -18.81 2.37 0.72
CA ASN A 342 -19.08 1.58 1.92
C ASN A 342 -20.33 0.70 1.72
N GLN A 343 -20.25 -0.63 1.84
CA GLN A 343 -21.42 -1.51 1.66
C GLN A 343 -22.40 -1.45 2.85
N HIS A 344 -21.90 -1.14 4.06
CA HIS A 344 -22.68 -1.08 5.29
C HIS A 344 -22.88 0.38 5.74
N LYS A 345 -23.44 1.22 4.87
CA LYS A 345 -23.66 2.64 5.18
C LYS A 345 -24.68 2.81 6.30
N PRO A 346 -24.37 3.59 7.34
CA PRO A 346 -25.36 4.00 8.32
C PRO A 346 -26.55 4.75 7.67
N PRO A 347 -27.79 4.60 8.19
CA PRO A 347 -28.98 5.21 7.57
C PRO A 347 -28.92 6.74 7.43
N ASP A 348 -28.23 7.43 8.35
CA ASP A 348 -28.03 8.88 8.32
C ASP A 348 -27.09 9.32 7.19
N ILE A 349 -26.03 8.55 6.92
CA ILE A 349 -25.15 8.74 5.75
C ILE A 349 -25.94 8.58 4.46
N VAL A 350 -26.76 7.52 4.36
CA VAL A 350 -27.63 7.28 3.18
C VAL A 350 -28.57 8.46 2.97
N SER A 351 -29.23 8.92 4.03
CA SER A 351 -30.15 10.07 3.98
C SER A 351 -29.46 11.34 3.47
N ILE A 352 -28.24 11.64 3.94
CA ILE A 352 -27.47 12.82 3.50
C ILE A 352 -27.10 12.72 2.02
N LEU A 353 -26.65 11.55 1.55
CA LEU A 353 -26.29 11.35 0.15
C LEU A 353 -27.51 11.49 -0.77
N LEU A 354 -28.64 10.90 -0.39
CA LEU A 354 -29.89 11.00 -1.16
C LEU A 354 -30.45 12.43 -1.19
N ALA A 355 -30.47 13.13 -0.06
CA ALA A 355 -30.95 14.50 0.02
C ALA A 355 -30.14 15.49 -0.83
N ASN A 356 -28.87 15.17 -1.10
CA ASN A 356 -27.96 16.02 -1.88
C ASN A 356 -27.68 15.48 -3.29
N ARG A 357 -28.33 14.39 -3.72
CA ARG A 357 -28.08 13.68 -4.99
C ARG A 357 -27.92 14.60 -6.20
N SER A 358 -28.93 15.41 -6.52
CA SER A 358 -28.91 16.26 -7.72
C SER A 358 -27.80 17.31 -7.69
N LYS A 359 -27.45 17.81 -6.49
CA LYS A 359 -26.38 18.80 -6.30
C LYS A 359 -25.01 18.14 -6.44
N LEU A 360 -24.84 16.95 -5.87
CA LEU A 360 -23.63 16.14 -5.98
C LEU A 360 -23.39 15.77 -7.45
N LEU A 361 -24.36 15.18 -8.14
CA LEU A 361 -24.24 14.80 -9.56
C LEU A 361 -23.82 15.99 -10.44
N ARG A 362 -24.40 17.18 -10.20
CA ARG A 362 -24.01 18.40 -10.92
C ARG A 362 -22.59 18.83 -10.58
N LEU A 363 -22.23 18.88 -9.29
CA LEU A 363 -20.89 19.22 -8.83
C LEU A 363 -19.84 18.30 -9.45
N PHE A 364 -20.16 17.01 -9.59
CA PHE A 364 -19.22 16.02 -10.10
C PHE A 364 -19.13 15.94 -11.63
N ALA A 365 -20.16 16.37 -12.34
CA ALA A 365 -20.11 16.55 -13.79
C ALA A 365 -19.08 17.62 -14.21
N ASP A 366 -18.84 18.61 -13.34
CA ASP A 366 -17.90 19.71 -13.59
C ASP A 366 -16.43 19.34 -13.27
N PHE A 367 -16.16 18.23 -12.57
CA PHE A 367 -14.79 17.70 -12.42
C PHE A 367 -14.35 17.02 -13.72
N LYS A 368 -13.91 17.81 -14.70
CA LYS A 368 -13.04 17.32 -15.76
C LYS A 368 -11.64 17.11 -15.18
N THR A 369 -11.40 15.94 -14.61
CA THR A 369 -10.04 15.43 -14.43
C THR A 369 -9.73 14.48 -15.58
N ASP A 370 -8.45 14.38 -15.97
CA ASP A 370 -7.96 13.71 -17.19
C ASP A 370 -8.12 12.17 -17.20
N LYS A 371 -9.14 11.65 -16.51
CA LYS A 371 -9.60 10.27 -16.49
C LYS A 371 -11.11 10.26 -16.37
N ASP A 372 -11.79 10.12 -17.52
CA ASP A 372 -13.24 9.97 -17.73
C ASP A 372 -13.93 8.87 -16.88
N SER A 373 -13.16 8.11 -16.09
CA SER A 373 -13.61 7.02 -15.22
C SER A 373 -14.26 7.50 -13.91
N HIS A 374 -13.92 8.68 -13.39
CA HIS A 374 -14.27 9.09 -12.02
C HIS A 374 -15.67 9.71 -11.88
N SER A 375 -16.09 10.50 -12.87
CA SER A 375 -17.43 11.09 -12.93
C SER A 375 -18.50 10.05 -13.24
N LYS A 376 -18.18 9.03 -14.06
CA LYS A 376 -18.99 7.83 -14.28
C LYS A 376 -19.14 7.00 -13.00
N PHE A 377 -18.04 6.68 -12.32
CA PHE A 377 -18.03 5.96 -11.04
C PHE A 377 -18.99 6.56 -10.02
N LEU A 378 -19.12 7.89 -9.99
CA LEU A 378 -19.95 8.53 -8.97
C LEU A 378 -21.42 8.73 -9.38
N ALA A 379 -21.72 8.92 -10.66
CA ALA A 379 -23.09 8.79 -11.14
C ALA A 379 -23.65 7.41 -10.78
N ILE A 380 -22.81 6.38 -10.88
CA ILE A 380 -23.11 5.00 -10.55
C ILE A 380 -23.19 4.79 -9.03
N ALA A 381 -22.24 5.25 -8.22
CA ALA A 381 -22.29 5.09 -6.75
C ALA A 381 -23.48 5.82 -6.09
N VAL A 382 -23.91 6.95 -6.66
CA VAL A 382 -25.13 7.67 -6.23
C VAL A 382 -26.41 6.97 -6.70
N GLU A 383 -26.39 6.30 -7.85
CA GLU A 383 -27.50 5.43 -8.31
C GLU A 383 -27.54 4.10 -7.52
N ALA A 384 -26.39 3.55 -7.11
CA ALA A 384 -26.27 2.36 -6.26
C ALA A 384 -26.80 2.62 -4.84
N ALA A 385 -26.69 3.85 -4.32
CA ALA A 385 -27.36 4.24 -3.07
C ALA A 385 -28.90 4.13 -3.12
N LYS A 386 -29.49 4.02 -4.32
CA LYS A 386 -30.93 3.76 -4.54
C LYS A 386 -31.29 2.28 -4.37
N LYS A 387 -30.32 1.37 -4.52
CA LYS A 387 -30.44 -0.08 -4.34
C LYS A 387 -29.68 -0.49 -3.07
N ALA A 388 -30.26 -0.18 -1.92
CA ALA A 388 -29.81 -0.82 -0.67
C ALA A 388 -30.16 -2.31 -0.75
N GLY A 389 -29.20 -3.10 -1.24
CA GLY A 389 -29.29 -4.54 -1.46
C GLY A 389 -28.50 -4.94 -2.72
N GLU A 390 -27.30 -5.49 -2.51
CA GLU A 390 -26.50 -6.24 -3.49
C GLU A 390 -26.11 -5.49 -4.78
N VAL A 391 -25.12 -4.60 -4.69
CA VAL A 391 -24.29 -4.26 -5.86
C VAL A 391 -22.85 -4.57 -5.48
N ASP A 392 -22.30 -5.59 -6.13
CA ASP A 392 -20.93 -6.05 -5.97
C ASP A 392 -20.00 -5.05 -6.68
N LEU A 393 -19.09 -4.42 -5.92
CA LEU A 393 -18.11 -3.45 -6.46
C LEU A 393 -17.19 -4.09 -7.51
N VAL A 394 -17.11 -5.42 -7.50
CA VAL A 394 -16.31 -6.18 -8.44
C VAL A 394 -16.91 -6.14 -9.84
N THR A 395 -18.22 -6.32 -10.00
CA THR A 395 -18.91 -6.27 -11.30
C THR A 395 -18.65 -4.98 -12.10
N GLU A 396 -18.48 -3.83 -11.44
CA GLU A 396 -18.17 -2.57 -12.15
C GLU A 396 -16.72 -2.48 -12.61
N THR A 397 -15.79 -3.05 -11.85
CA THR A 397 -14.37 -3.14 -12.22
C THR A 397 -14.19 -4.12 -13.37
N ASP A 398 -14.87 -5.25 -13.29
CA ASP A 398 -14.89 -6.33 -14.28
C ASP A 398 -15.45 -5.80 -15.59
N LYS A 399 -16.56 -5.04 -15.53
CA LYS A 399 -17.13 -4.39 -16.72
C LYS A 399 -16.20 -3.36 -17.35
N ALA A 400 -15.52 -2.54 -16.54
CA ALA A 400 -14.58 -1.54 -17.06
C ALA A 400 -13.35 -2.19 -17.72
N CYS A 401 -12.87 -3.31 -17.18
CA CYS A 401 -11.80 -4.11 -17.76
C CYS A 401 -12.24 -4.75 -19.08
N GLU A 402 -13.45 -5.34 -19.13
CA GLU A 402 -14.02 -5.92 -20.34
C GLU A 402 -14.16 -4.87 -21.45
N ASP A 403 -14.75 -3.71 -21.14
CA ASP A 403 -14.92 -2.61 -22.10
C ASP A 403 -13.58 -2.11 -22.62
N LEU A 404 -12.55 -2.02 -21.77
CA LEU A 404 -11.20 -1.63 -22.18
C LEU A 404 -10.62 -2.62 -23.18
N ILE A 405 -10.69 -3.92 -22.87
CA ILE A 405 -10.17 -5.00 -23.72
C ILE A 405 -10.93 -5.02 -25.05
N PHE A 406 -12.26 -4.99 -25.02
CA PHE A 406 -13.12 -5.01 -26.20
C PHE A 406 -12.86 -3.79 -27.09
N ASN A 407 -12.83 -2.59 -26.53
CA ASN A 407 -12.59 -1.38 -27.32
C ASN A 407 -11.20 -1.39 -27.96
N HIS A 408 -10.18 -1.89 -27.25
CA HIS A 408 -8.84 -2.01 -27.81
C HIS A 408 -8.80 -3.03 -28.95
N LEU A 409 -9.35 -4.23 -28.75
CA LEU A 409 -9.38 -5.27 -29.77
C LEU A 409 -10.21 -4.88 -30.99
N LYS A 410 -11.36 -4.21 -30.81
CA LYS A 410 -12.22 -3.72 -31.90
C LYS A 410 -11.51 -2.72 -32.82
N GLN A 411 -10.57 -1.94 -32.31
CA GLN A 411 -9.79 -1.01 -33.13
C GLN A 411 -8.90 -1.73 -34.15
N TYR A 412 -8.37 -2.91 -33.79
CA TYR A 412 -7.50 -3.71 -34.67
C TYR A 412 -8.26 -4.77 -35.46
N PHE A 413 -9.34 -5.31 -34.89
CA PHE A 413 -10.12 -6.42 -35.45
C PHE A 413 -11.62 -6.08 -35.51
N PRO A 414 -12.04 -5.10 -36.33
CA PRO A 414 -13.41 -4.60 -36.35
C PRO A 414 -14.45 -5.61 -36.83
N SER A 415 -14.05 -6.66 -37.57
CA SER A 415 -14.94 -7.72 -38.05
C SER A 415 -15.06 -8.91 -37.10
N HIS A 416 -14.26 -8.97 -36.03
CA HIS A 416 -14.31 -10.08 -35.08
C HIS A 416 -15.50 -9.93 -34.12
N GLN A 417 -16.01 -11.06 -33.63
CA GLN A 417 -17.03 -11.12 -32.61
C GLN A 417 -16.41 -11.12 -31.20
N PHE A 418 -17.23 -10.87 -30.19
CA PHE A 418 -16.82 -10.76 -28.79
C PHE A 418 -17.80 -11.49 -27.88
N ILE A 419 -17.27 -12.30 -26.98
CA ILE A 419 -17.99 -12.94 -25.87
C ILE A 419 -17.24 -12.54 -24.61
N GLY A 420 -17.95 -12.07 -23.60
CA GLY A 420 -17.35 -11.77 -22.30
C GLY A 420 -18.33 -12.05 -21.17
N GLU A 421 -17.78 -12.32 -19.99
CA GLU A 421 -18.56 -12.67 -18.80
C GLU A 421 -19.63 -11.61 -18.48
N GLU A 422 -19.20 -10.35 -18.38
CA GLU A 422 -20.05 -9.25 -17.92
C GLU A 422 -21.08 -8.84 -18.97
N THR A 423 -20.71 -8.90 -20.25
CA THR A 423 -21.67 -8.74 -21.34
C THR A 423 -22.71 -9.86 -21.35
N THR A 424 -22.29 -11.10 -21.08
CA THR A 424 -23.20 -12.26 -21.05
C THR A 424 -24.15 -12.18 -19.85
N ALA A 425 -23.65 -11.81 -18.67
CA ALA A 425 -24.46 -11.58 -17.49
C ALA A 425 -25.51 -10.46 -17.71
N ALA A 426 -25.15 -9.41 -18.45
CA ALA A 426 -26.02 -8.27 -18.71
C ALA A 426 -27.02 -8.46 -19.87
N CYS A 427 -26.64 -9.18 -20.92
CA CYS A 427 -27.40 -9.22 -22.19
C CYS A 427 -27.83 -10.63 -22.62
N GLY A 428 -27.45 -11.67 -21.87
CA GLY A 428 -27.74 -13.07 -22.19
C GLY A 428 -26.62 -13.75 -22.97
N VAL A 429 -26.73 -15.07 -23.11
CA VAL A 429 -25.71 -15.92 -23.75
C VAL A 429 -25.60 -15.58 -25.23
N THR A 430 -24.40 -15.19 -25.66
CA THR A 430 -24.06 -15.04 -27.07
C THR A 430 -23.58 -16.39 -27.60
N GLU A 431 -24.18 -16.87 -28.69
CA GLU A 431 -23.80 -18.14 -29.30
C GLU A 431 -22.42 -18.04 -29.97
N LEU A 432 -21.56 -19.02 -29.72
CA LEU A 432 -20.26 -19.11 -30.38
C LEU A 432 -20.44 -19.59 -31.83
N THR A 433 -20.07 -18.73 -32.79
CA THR A 433 -20.18 -19.01 -34.24
C THR A 433 -18.84 -19.45 -34.84
N ASP A 434 -18.80 -19.70 -36.15
CA ASP A 434 -17.54 -20.01 -36.86
C ASP A 434 -16.68 -18.76 -37.12
N GLU A 435 -17.24 -17.56 -36.93
CA GLU A 435 -16.52 -16.31 -37.08
C GLU A 435 -15.42 -16.15 -36.01
N PRO A 436 -14.30 -15.46 -36.32
CA PRO A 436 -13.27 -15.14 -35.35
C PRO A 436 -13.87 -14.42 -34.14
N THR A 437 -13.77 -15.05 -32.96
CA THR A 437 -14.45 -14.58 -31.74
C THR A 437 -13.45 -14.47 -30.59
N TRP A 438 -13.29 -13.27 -30.07
CA TRP A 438 -12.55 -13.00 -28.84
C TRP A 438 -13.43 -13.32 -27.63
N ILE A 439 -12.93 -14.16 -26.73
CA ILE A 439 -13.62 -14.60 -25.52
C ILE A 439 -12.81 -14.10 -24.33
N VAL A 440 -13.41 -13.28 -23.47
CA VAL A 440 -12.69 -12.53 -22.42
C VAL A 440 -13.32 -12.76 -21.06
N ASP A 441 -12.49 -13.14 -20.10
CA ASP A 441 -12.76 -13.01 -18.68
C ASP A 441 -11.92 -11.82 -18.16
N PRO A 442 -12.56 -10.70 -17.78
CA PRO A 442 -11.86 -9.54 -17.28
C PRO A 442 -11.28 -9.74 -15.87
N LEU A 443 -11.79 -10.70 -15.09
CA LEU A 443 -11.35 -11.03 -13.74
C LEU A 443 -11.76 -12.45 -13.33
N ASP A 444 -10.97 -13.44 -13.75
CA ASP A 444 -11.10 -14.80 -13.22
C ASP A 444 -10.61 -14.79 -11.76
N GLY A 445 -11.42 -15.37 -10.88
CA GLY A 445 -11.21 -15.34 -9.43
C GLY A 445 -11.77 -14.10 -8.75
N THR A 446 -12.90 -13.55 -9.19
CA THR A 446 -13.61 -12.44 -8.54
C THR A 446 -13.74 -12.59 -7.02
N THR A 447 -14.10 -13.78 -6.51
CA THR A 447 -14.14 -14.03 -5.06
C THR A 447 -12.75 -13.87 -4.41
N ASN A 448 -11.70 -14.37 -5.06
CA ASN A 448 -10.33 -14.21 -4.59
C ASN A 448 -9.92 -12.73 -4.57
N PHE A 449 -10.30 -11.97 -5.58
CA PHE A 449 -10.03 -10.54 -5.65
C PHE A 449 -10.66 -9.78 -4.46
N VAL A 450 -11.95 -10.04 -4.16
CA VAL A 450 -12.66 -9.46 -3.00
C VAL A 450 -11.91 -9.73 -1.69
N HIS A 451 -11.44 -10.96 -1.52
CA HIS A 451 -10.76 -11.39 -0.30
C HIS A 451 -9.25 -11.11 -0.29
N GLY A 452 -8.72 -10.56 -1.39
CA GLY A 452 -7.29 -10.29 -1.54
C GLY A 452 -6.42 -11.54 -1.65
N PHE A 453 -6.99 -12.68 -2.03
CA PHE A 453 -6.25 -13.91 -2.34
C PHE A 453 -5.60 -13.79 -3.73
N PRO A 454 -4.31 -14.12 -3.91
CA PRO A 454 -3.54 -13.68 -5.09
C PRO A 454 -3.78 -14.50 -6.37
N PHE A 455 -4.65 -15.51 -6.34
CA PHE A 455 -5.02 -16.31 -7.52
C PHE A 455 -6.16 -15.63 -8.27
N VAL A 456 -5.81 -14.57 -9.00
CA VAL A 456 -6.71 -13.80 -9.87
C VAL A 456 -6.02 -13.54 -11.20
N CYS A 457 -6.77 -13.50 -12.30
CA CYS A 457 -6.18 -13.19 -13.59
C CYS A 457 -7.15 -12.57 -14.59
N VAL A 458 -6.60 -11.97 -15.65
CA VAL A 458 -7.35 -11.65 -16.88
C VAL A 458 -7.13 -12.80 -17.86
N SER A 459 -8.19 -13.36 -18.43
CA SER A 459 -8.12 -14.42 -19.45
C SER A 459 -8.68 -13.92 -20.78
N ILE A 460 -7.92 -14.07 -21.85
CA ILE A 460 -8.29 -13.68 -23.21
C ILE A 460 -8.00 -14.86 -24.14
N GLY A 461 -9.03 -15.35 -24.81
CA GLY A 461 -8.93 -16.34 -25.87
C GLY A 461 -9.42 -15.81 -27.21
N LEU A 462 -8.83 -16.27 -28.30
CA LEU A 462 -9.38 -16.13 -29.66
C LEU A 462 -9.74 -17.50 -30.18
N THR A 463 -10.97 -17.64 -30.67
CA THR A 463 -11.41 -18.81 -31.43
C THR A 463 -11.56 -18.45 -32.90
N ILE A 464 -11.22 -19.37 -33.79
CA ILE A 464 -11.44 -19.27 -35.25
C ILE A 464 -12.08 -20.57 -35.69
N GLY A 465 -13.26 -20.53 -36.31
CA GLY A 465 -14.01 -21.75 -36.61
C GLY A 465 -14.29 -22.59 -35.37
N LYS A 466 -14.58 -21.94 -34.23
CA LYS A 466 -14.77 -22.54 -32.89
C LYS A 466 -13.53 -23.24 -32.31
N ILE A 467 -12.37 -23.14 -32.96
CA ILE A 467 -11.12 -23.74 -32.47
C ILE A 467 -10.33 -22.68 -31.69
N PRO A 468 -10.02 -22.93 -30.39
CA PRO A 468 -9.14 -22.05 -29.61
C PRO A 468 -7.77 -21.92 -30.28
N THR A 469 -7.39 -20.71 -30.66
CA THR A 469 -6.22 -20.44 -31.51
C THR A 469 -5.17 -19.54 -30.82
N ILE A 470 -5.58 -18.56 -30.04
CA ILE A 470 -4.69 -17.70 -29.24
C ILE A 470 -5.21 -17.67 -27.81
N GLY A 471 -4.31 -17.77 -26.83
CA GLY A 471 -4.63 -17.63 -25.41
C GLY A 471 -3.63 -16.74 -24.69
N VAL A 472 -4.14 -15.84 -23.87
CA VAL A 472 -3.37 -14.97 -22.97
C VAL A 472 -4.04 -15.02 -21.61
N VAL A 473 -3.28 -15.38 -20.57
CA VAL A 473 -3.75 -15.35 -19.18
C VAL A 473 -2.72 -14.60 -18.35
N TYR A 474 -3.14 -13.53 -17.68
CA TYR A 474 -2.23 -12.66 -16.92
C TYR A 474 -2.67 -12.53 -15.46
N ASN A 475 -1.82 -12.97 -14.54
CA ASN A 475 -1.97 -12.66 -13.12
C ASN A 475 -1.15 -11.40 -12.77
N PRO A 476 -1.78 -10.25 -12.51
CA PRO A 476 -1.08 -9.00 -12.23
C PRO A 476 -0.47 -8.94 -10.82
N ILE A 477 -0.90 -9.80 -9.89
CA ILE A 477 -0.39 -9.82 -8.51
C ILE A 477 0.93 -10.57 -8.45
N MET A 478 1.02 -11.69 -9.18
CA MET A 478 2.21 -12.54 -9.25
C MET A 478 3.16 -12.15 -10.40
N ASP A 479 2.73 -11.22 -11.25
CA ASP A 479 3.40 -10.84 -12.50
C ASP A 479 3.69 -12.04 -13.41
N GLU A 480 2.66 -12.85 -13.65
CA GLU A 480 2.75 -14.06 -14.46
C GLU A 480 1.88 -13.93 -15.71
N LEU A 481 2.54 -13.78 -16.86
CA LEU A 481 1.94 -13.71 -18.19
C LEU A 481 2.12 -15.05 -18.92
N PHE A 482 1.03 -15.80 -19.02
CA PHE A 482 0.95 -17.01 -19.82
C PHE A 482 0.42 -16.67 -21.22
N THR A 483 1.09 -17.20 -22.25
CA THR A 483 0.68 -17.00 -23.65
C THR A 483 0.79 -18.30 -24.43
N GLY A 484 -0.16 -18.56 -25.32
CA GLY A 484 -0.13 -19.69 -26.25
C GLY A 484 -0.71 -19.28 -27.60
N ILE A 485 -0.10 -19.77 -28.68
CA ILE A 485 -0.61 -19.60 -30.05
C ILE A 485 -0.57 -20.96 -30.72
N HIS A 486 -1.66 -21.32 -31.39
CA HIS A 486 -1.79 -22.60 -32.06
C HIS A 486 -0.59 -22.91 -32.97
N GLY A 487 0.09 -24.03 -32.70
CA GLY A 487 1.26 -24.50 -33.43
C GLY A 487 2.56 -23.72 -33.15
N LYS A 488 2.60 -22.84 -32.14
CA LYS A 488 3.78 -22.02 -31.81
C LYS A 488 4.28 -22.21 -30.36
N GLY A 489 3.65 -23.08 -29.59
CA GLY A 489 4.04 -23.36 -28.21
C GLY A 489 3.46 -22.38 -27.19
N ALA A 490 3.68 -22.72 -25.91
CA ALA A 490 3.22 -21.95 -24.76
C ALA A 490 4.40 -21.36 -23.98
N PHE A 491 4.19 -20.20 -23.38
CA PHE A 491 5.20 -19.44 -22.67
C PHE A 491 4.67 -18.87 -21.35
N LEU A 492 5.54 -18.75 -20.35
CA LEU A 492 5.35 -17.99 -19.11
C LEU A 492 6.43 -16.92 -19.03
N ASN A 493 6.04 -15.65 -19.01
CA ASN A 493 6.95 -14.49 -19.01
C ASN A 493 8.01 -14.59 -20.11
N GLY A 494 7.59 -15.03 -21.29
CA GLY A 494 8.46 -15.22 -22.46
C GLY A 494 9.31 -16.49 -22.46
N ASN A 495 9.30 -17.29 -21.39
CA ASN A 495 10.03 -18.56 -21.32
C ASN A 495 9.13 -19.73 -21.73
N PRO A 496 9.60 -20.67 -22.58
CA PRO A 496 8.82 -21.85 -22.94
C PRO A 496 8.42 -22.68 -21.73
N ILE A 497 7.18 -23.15 -21.72
CA ILE A 497 6.64 -24.04 -20.68
C ILE A 497 6.17 -25.37 -21.26
N LYS A 498 6.08 -26.38 -20.40
CA LYS A 498 5.54 -27.69 -20.72
C LYS A 498 4.81 -28.29 -19.52
N VAL A 499 3.84 -29.15 -19.80
CA VAL A 499 3.18 -29.96 -18.77
C VAL A 499 4.18 -30.84 -18.02
N SER A 500 3.79 -31.32 -16.83
CA SER A 500 4.61 -32.24 -16.04
C SER A 500 4.81 -33.58 -16.76
N CYS A 501 5.85 -34.31 -16.36
CA CYS A 501 6.10 -35.69 -16.80
C CYS A 501 5.58 -36.75 -15.82
N GLN A 502 4.68 -36.38 -14.90
CA GLN A 502 4.11 -37.30 -13.92
C GLN A 502 3.31 -38.41 -14.62
N THR A 503 3.49 -39.65 -14.19
CA THR A 503 2.81 -40.84 -14.75
C THR A 503 1.89 -41.53 -13.74
N GLU A 504 2.03 -41.23 -12.45
CA GLU A 504 1.31 -41.91 -11.38
C GLU A 504 0.28 -40.97 -10.72
N LEU A 505 -0.99 -41.40 -10.75
CA LEU A 505 -2.10 -40.65 -10.15
C LEU A 505 -1.86 -40.35 -8.66
N MET A 506 -1.40 -41.35 -7.89
CA MET A 506 -1.10 -41.23 -6.45
C MET A 506 0.00 -40.20 -6.11
N LYS A 507 0.84 -39.83 -7.07
CA LYS A 507 1.90 -38.83 -6.89
C LYS A 507 1.52 -37.46 -7.45
N SER A 508 0.35 -37.37 -8.09
CA SER A 508 -0.13 -36.20 -8.81
C SER A 508 -0.76 -35.16 -7.86
N LEU A 509 -0.53 -33.88 -8.14
CA LEU A 509 -1.23 -32.76 -7.52
C LEU A 509 -2.47 -32.42 -8.34
N LEU A 510 -3.65 -32.61 -7.72
CA LEU A 510 -4.95 -32.34 -8.31
C LEU A 510 -5.42 -30.93 -7.96
N ALA A 511 -5.98 -30.21 -8.92
CA ALA A 511 -6.79 -29.02 -8.69
C ALA A 511 -8.24 -29.25 -9.10
N THR A 512 -9.18 -28.62 -8.41
CA THR A 512 -10.61 -28.60 -8.76
C THR A 512 -11.30 -27.43 -8.08
N GLU A 513 -12.53 -27.11 -8.48
CA GLU A 513 -13.33 -26.03 -7.90
C GLU A 513 -14.76 -26.49 -7.61
N ALA A 514 -15.45 -25.73 -6.75
CA ALA A 514 -16.82 -26.05 -6.36
C ALA A 514 -17.88 -25.65 -7.41
N GLY A 515 -17.48 -24.98 -8.49
CA GLY A 515 -18.38 -24.37 -9.47
C GLY A 515 -19.20 -23.21 -8.90
N THR A 516 -20.05 -22.64 -9.77
CA THR A 516 -20.85 -21.44 -9.45
C THR A 516 -22.16 -21.77 -8.73
N LYS A 517 -22.77 -22.92 -9.01
CA LYS A 517 -24.04 -23.36 -8.39
C LYS A 517 -23.81 -23.93 -6.99
N ARG A 518 -24.56 -23.42 -6.01
CA ARG A 518 -24.43 -23.79 -4.58
C ARG A 518 -25.63 -24.56 -4.02
N ASP A 519 -26.48 -25.12 -4.88
CA ASP A 519 -27.58 -25.98 -4.42
C ASP A 519 -27.05 -27.31 -3.86
N LYS A 520 -27.84 -27.92 -2.97
CA LYS A 520 -27.41 -29.12 -2.23
C LYS A 520 -27.03 -30.29 -3.13
N LEU A 521 -27.77 -30.54 -4.21
CA LEU A 521 -27.48 -31.66 -5.12
C LEU A 521 -26.13 -31.46 -5.81
N THR A 522 -25.86 -30.25 -6.31
CA THR A 522 -24.58 -29.90 -6.94
C THR A 522 -23.41 -29.98 -5.95
N MET A 523 -23.59 -29.49 -4.72
CA MET A 523 -22.55 -29.54 -3.69
C MET A 523 -22.28 -30.97 -3.21
N ASP A 524 -23.31 -31.78 -3.02
CA ASP A 524 -23.16 -33.19 -2.64
C ASP A 524 -22.42 -33.96 -3.75
N ALA A 525 -22.80 -33.78 -5.02
CA ALA A 525 -22.09 -34.39 -6.15
C ALA A 525 -20.61 -33.98 -6.22
N THR A 526 -20.32 -32.70 -6.03
CA THR A 526 -18.94 -32.16 -6.08
C THR A 526 -18.09 -32.70 -4.93
N THR A 527 -18.61 -32.64 -3.70
CA THR A 527 -17.88 -33.10 -2.51
C THR A 527 -17.69 -34.62 -2.50
N ASN A 528 -18.67 -35.39 -2.95
CA ASN A 528 -18.55 -36.84 -3.11
C ASN A 528 -17.46 -37.20 -4.12
N ARG A 529 -17.41 -36.52 -5.27
CA ARG A 529 -16.37 -36.72 -6.28
C ARG A 529 -14.98 -36.40 -5.73
N ILE A 530 -14.84 -35.27 -5.03
CA ILE A 530 -13.60 -34.89 -4.34
C ILE A 530 -13.18 -35.98 -3.37
N ASN A 531 -14.09 -36.43 -2.50
CA ASN A 531 -13.81 -37.47 -1.52
C ASN A 531 -13.31 -38.77 -2.17
N SER A 532 -13.92 -39.19 -3.27
CA SER A 532 -13.50 -40.38 -4.03
C SER A 532 -12.12 -40.26 -4.68
N LEU A 533 -11.72 -39.05 -5.08
CA LEU A 533 -10.42 -38.77 -5.69
C LEU A 533 -9.30 -38.57 -4.66
N LEU A 534 -9.59 -38.09 -3.45
CA LEU A 534 -8.57 -37.77 -2.43
C LEU A 534 -7.68 -38.96 -2.05
N PHE A 535 -8.19 -40.19 -2.14
CA PHE A 535 -7.41 -41.41 -1.87
C PHE A 535 -6.57 -41.87 -3.07
N LYS A 536 -6.77 -41.27 -4.25
CA LYS A 536 -6.14 -41.65 -5.52
C LYS A 536 -5.06 -40.67 -5.98
N VAL A 537 -4.92 -39.53 -5.29
CA VAL A 537 -3.98 -38.45 -5.63
C VAL A 537 -3.12 -38.06 -4.43
N ARG A 538 -2.03 -37.32 -4.66
CA ARG A 538 -1.12 -36.90 -3.58
C ARG A 538 -1.73 -35.82 -2.68
N SER A 539 -2.40 -34.85 -3.29
CA SER A 539 -3.02 -33.72 -2.61
C SER A 539 -3.96 -32.99 -3.57
N LEU A 540 -4.80 -32.11 -3.01
CA LEU A 540 -5.79 -31.34 -3.75
C LEU A 540 -5.61 -29.83 -3.51
N ARG A 541 -5.93 -29.02 -4.52
CA ARG A 541 -6.03 -27.55 -4.45
C ARG A 541 -7.40 -27.11 -4.95
N MET A 542 -7.96 -26.11 -4.28
CA MET A 542 -9.09 -25.31 -4.77
C MET A 542 -8.58 -23.87 -4.69
N SER A 543 -8.14 -23.35 -5.83
CA SER A 543 -7.45 -22.06 -5.92
C SER A 543 -8.42 -20.91 -6.18
N GLY A 544 -9.63 -21.21 -6.65
CA GLY A 544 -10.69 -20.24 -6.96
C GLY A 544 -10.51 -19.54 -8.32
N SER A 545 -9.72 -20.10 -9.24
CA SER A 545 -9.50 -19.55 -10.59
C SER A 545 -9.34 -20.67 -11.62
N CYS A 546 -10.26 -20.73 -12.59
CA CYS A 546 -10.27 -21.77 -13.62
C CYS A 546 -9.09 -21.60 -14.59
N ALA A 547 -8.86 -20.38 -15.06
CA ALA A 547 -7.84 -20.07 -16.06
C ALA A 547 -6.43 -20.26 -15.49
N LEU A 548 -6.19 -19.90 -14.22
CA LEU A 548 -4.88 -20.15 -13.58
C LEU A 548 -4.65 -21.63 -13.25
N ASN A 549 -5.69 -22.39 -12.92
CA ASN A 549 -5.55 -23.83 -12.75
C ASN A 549 -5.14 -24.50 -14.08
N LEU A 550 -5.74 -24.10 -15.20
CA LEU A 550 -5.30 -24.54 -16.53
C LEU A 550 -3.84 -24.14 -16.83
N CYS A 551 -3.46 -22.88 -16.54
CA CYS A 551 -2.07 -22.44 -16.69
C CYS A 551 -1.11 -23.21 -15.77
N GLY A 552 -1.56 -23.61 -14.58
CA GLY A 552 -0.83 -24.48 -13.65
C GLY A 552 -0.54 -25.86 -14.24
N ILE A 553 -1.48 -26.44 -15.00
CA ILE A 553 -1.24 -27.66 -15.78
C ILE A 553 -0.18 -27.39 -16.86
N ALA A 554 -0.35 -26.31 -17.63
CA ALA A 554 0.52 -25.99 -18.75
C ALA A 554 2.00 -25.76 -18.35
N CYS A 555 2.27 -25.28 -17.15
CA CYS A 555 3.63 -25.11 -16.63
C CYS A 555 4.08 -26.21 -15.67
N GLY A 556 3.31 -27.29 -15.53
CA GLY A 556 3.66 -28.45 -14.71
C GLY A 556 3.67 -28.19 -13.21
N ARG A 557 3.02 -27.11 -12.74
CA ARG A 557 2.77 -26.86 -11.30
C ARG A 557 1.65 -27.73 -10.75
N LEU A 558 0.71 -28.08 -11.62
CA LEU A 558 -0.38 -29.02 -11.37
C LEU A 558 -0.24 -30.19 -12.36
N ASP A 559 -0.70 -31.36 -11.95
CA ASP A 559 -0.66 -32.57 -12.78
C ASP A 559 -2.03 -32.89 -13.38
N LEU A 560 -3.08 -32.62 -12.61
CA LEU A 560 -4.48 -32.92 -12.92
C LEU A 560 -5.35 -31.72 -12.56
N PHE A 561 -6.29 -31.38 -13.43
CA PHE A 561 -7.31 -30.38 -13.14
C PHE A 561 -8.64 -30.86 -13.68
N TYR A 562 -9.72 -30.70 -12.91
CA TYR A 562 -11.07 -30.78 -13.47
C TYR A 562 -11.99 -29.76 -12.79
N GLU A 563 -12.94 -29.27 -13.56
CA GLU A 563 -13.98 -28.38 -13.05
C GLU A 563 -15.30 -28.60 -13.81
N THR A 564 -16.40 -28.55 -13.06
CA THR A 564 -17.76 -28.63 -13.62
C THR A 564 -18.59 -27.47 -13.11
N GLY A 565 -19.33 -26.81 -14.00
CA GLY A 565 -20.21 -25.69 -13.66
C GLY A 565 -19.48 -24.36 -13.45
N PHE A 566 -18.38 -24.13 -14.17
CA PHE A 566 -17.78 -22.79 -14.30
C PHE A 566 -18.69 -21.84 -15.10
N GLY A 567 -18.41 -20.54 -15.05
CA GLY A 567 -19.28 -19.47 -15.53
C GLY A 567 -19.55 -19.51 -17.03
N GLY A 568 -18.52 -19.73 -17.85
CA GLY A 568 -18.69 -19.77 -19.30
C GLY A 568 -17.40 -20.05 -20.07
N PRO A 569 -17.42 -19.94 -21.41
CA PRO A 569 -16.26 -20.22 -22.23
C PRO A 569 -15.05 -19.30 -21.92
N TRP A 570 -15.26 -18.14 -21.32
CA TRP A 570 -14.22 -17.18 -20.93
C TRP A 570 -13.25 -17.73 -19.87
N ASP A 571 -13.74 -18.56 -18.95
CA ASP A 571 -12.95 -19.23 -17.91
C ASP A 571 -11.88 -20.15 -18.49
N VAL A 572 -12.13 -20.71 -19.68
CA VAL A 572 -11.31 -21.78 -20.27
C VAL A 572 -10.64 -21.39 -21.59
N ALA A 573 -11.13 -20.38 -22.31
CA ALA A 573 -10.69 -20.07 -23.68
C ALA A 573 -9.17 -19.83 -23.78
N GLY A 574 -8.64 -18.94 -22.92
CA GLY A 574 -7.21 -18.65 -22.88
C GLY A 574 -6.38 -19.84 -22.41
N GLY A 575 -6.77 -20.43 -21.27
CA GLY A 575 -6.09 -21.58 -20.67
C GLY A 575 -6.05 -22.82 -21.57
N ALA A 576 -7.09 -23.08 -22.35
CA ALA A 576 -7.18 -24.24 -23.24
C ALA A 576 -6.13 -24.21 -24.35
N VAL A 577 -5.86 -23.03 -24.94
CA VAL A 577 -4.79 -22.88 -25.93
C VAL A 577 -3.44 -23.13 -25.26
N ILE A 578 -3.22 -22.51 -24.10
CA ILE A 578 -1.95 -22.57 -23.38
C ILE A 578 -1.63 -24.03 -22.96
N VAL A 579 -2.61 -24.78 -22.47
CA VAL A 579 -2.43 -26.21 -22.10
C VAL A 579 -2.10 -27.07 -23.32
N LYS A 580 -2.84 -26.92 -24.44
CA LYS A 580 -2.57 -27.69 -25.67
C LYS A 580 -1.16 -27.42 -26.20
N GLU A 581 -0.78 -26.15 -26.25
CA GLU A 581 0.52 -25.73 -26.77
C GLU A 581 1.70 -26.07 -25.83
N ALA A 582 1.43 -26.30 -24.54
CA ALA A 582 2.40 -26.84 -23.59
C ALA A 582 2.55 -28.37 -23.66
N GLY A 583 1.86 -29.05 -24.58
CA GLY A 583 1.85 -30.51 -24.72
C GLY A 583 0.88 -31.24 -23.79
N GLY A 584 -0.05 -30.50 -23.18
CA GLY A 584 -1.16 -31.05 -22.39
C GLY A 584 -2.35 -31.45 -23.23
N VAL A 585 -3.31 -32.11 -22.57
CA VAL A 585 -4.57 -32.54 -23.18
C VAL A 585 -5.73 -31.98 -22.38
N LEU A 586 -6.78 -31.52 -23.08
CA LEU A 586 -8.07 -31.17 -22.49
C LEU A 586 -9.13 -32.16 -22.97
N PHE A 587 -10.07 -32.47 -22.10
CA PHE A 587 -11.18 -33.38 -22.36
C PHE A 587 -12.35 -33.06 -21.43
N ASP A 588 -13.54 -33.57 -21.74
CA ASP A 588 -14.67 -33.51 -20.82
C ASP A 588 -14.44 -34.53 -19.68
N PRO A 589 -14.80 -34.21 -18.41
CA PRO A 589 -14.67 -35.14 -17.29
C PRO A 589 -15.34 -36.52 -17.48
N SER A 590 -16.34 -36.64 -18.37
CA SER A 590 -16.97 -37.90 -18.78
C SER A 590 -16.15 -38.71 -19.81
N GLY A 591 -14.99 -38.21 -20.23
CA GLY A 591 -14.11 -38.82 -21.23
C GLY A 591 -14.40 -38.42 -22.67
N LYS A 592 -15.40 -37.57 -22.91
CA LYS A 592 -15.71 -37.02 -24.25
C LYS A 592 -14.69 -35.96 -24.68
N GLU A 593 -14.75 -35.56 -25.94
CA GLU A 593 -13.96 -34.45 -26.45
C GLU A 593 -14.29 -33.15 -25.72
N PHE A 594 -13.26 -32.30 -25.56
CA PHE A 594 -13.42 -30.99 -24.94
C PHE A 594 -14.28 -30.08 -25.81
N ASP A 595 -15.37 -29.58 -25.24
CA ASP A 595 -16.21 -28.53 -25.79
C ASP A 595 -16.10 -27.29 -24.90
N ILE A 596 -15.60 -26.20 -25.47
CA ILE A 596 -15.39 -24.92 -24.79
C ILE A 596 -16.69 -24.34 -24.19
N THR A 597 -17.85 -24.73 -24.71
CA THR A 597 -19.15 -24.22 -24.28
C THR A 597 -19.86 -25.11 -23.25
N ALA A 598 -19.35 -26.31 -22.97
CA ALA A 598 -20.05 -27.32 -22.15
C ALA A 598 -20.00 -27.06 -20.62
N GLN A 599 -19.32 -25.99 -20.19
CA GLN A 599 -19.09 -25.63 -18.78
C GLN A 599 -18.48 -26.77 -17.95
N ARG A 600 -17.69 -27.63 -18.60
CA ARG A 600 -17.02 -28.77 -18.00
C ARG A 600 -15.67 -28.98 -18.68
N VAL A 601 -14.63 -29.16 -17.87
CA VAL A 601 -13.27 -29.34 -18.38
C VAL A 601 -12.48 -30.25 -17.45
N ALA A 602 -11.65 -31.09 -18.04
CA ALA A 602 -10.55 -31.76 -17.38
C ALA A 602 -9.27 -31.56 -18.21
N ALA A 603 -8.14 -31.44 -17.54
CA ALA A 603 -6.84 -31.25 -18.15
C ALA A 603 -5.75 -32.02 -17.41
N SER A 604 -4.79 -32.55 -18.17
CA SER A 604 -3.62 -33.25 -17.64
C SER A 604 -2.49 -33.28 -18.68
N ASN A 605 -1.36 -33.88 -18.31
CA ASN A 605 -0.43 -34.39 -19.32
C ASN A 605 -1.03 -35.64 -20.03
N PRO A 606 -0.52 -36.04 -21.21
CA PRO A 606 -1.05 -37.19 -21.95
C PRO A 606 -0.92 -38.54 -21.22
N LEU A 607 0.08 -38.68 -20.34
CA LEU A 607 0.40 -39.92 -19.64
C LEU A 607 -0.63 -40.24 -18.54
N LEU A 608 -1.23 -39.22 -17.95
CA LEU A 608 -2.24 -39.35 -16.89
C LEU A 608 -3.68 -39.37 -17.40
N LYS A 609 -3.93 -39.04 -18.68
CA LYS A 609 -5.27 -38.83 -19.24
C LYS A 609 -6.22 -39.99 -18.94
N ASP A 610 -5.86 -41.19 -19.37
CA ASP A 610 -6.76 -42.35 -19.32
C ASP A 610 -7.03 -42.78 -17.87
N ALA A 611 -5.98 -42.80 -17.03
CA ALA A 611 -6.11 -43.09 -15.61
C ALA A 611 -6.97 -42.04 -14.88
N PHE A 612 -6.88 -40.78 -15.28
CA PHE A 612 -7.68 -39.71 -14.68
C PHE A 612 -9.15 -39.79 -15.10
N ILE A 613 -9.45 -40.08 -16.37
CA ILE A 613 -10.82 -40.33 -16.84
C ILE A 613 -11.44 -41.51 -16.08
N GLU A 614 -10.71 -42.62 -15.94
CA GLU A 614 -11.18 -43.78 -15.18
C GLU A 614 -11.47 -43.41 -13.72
N ALA A 615 -10.56 -42.65 -13.08
CA ALA A 615 -10.76 -42.19 -11.72
C ALA A 615 -11.97 -41.27 -11.57
N LEU A 616 -12.24 -40.38 -12.54
CA LEU A 616 -13.38 -39.48 -12.57
C LEU A 616 -14.70 -40.23 -12.75
N LEU A 617 -14.76 -41.21 -13.66
CA LEU A 617 -15.95 -42.04 -13.92
C LEU A 617 -16.31 -42.94 -12.73
N GLN A 618 -15.31 -43.46 -12.01
CA GLN A 618 -15.53 -44.22 -10.78
C GLN A 618 -16.00 -43.36 -9.59
N SER A 619 -15.98 -42.03 -9.74
CA SER A 619 -16.30 -41.07 -8.69
C SER A 619 -17.66 -40.37 -8.92
N GLU A 620 -18.43 -40.80 -9.93
CA GLU A 620 -19.78 -40.31 -10.23
C GLU A 620 -20.89 -40.99 -9.43
#